data_AF-A0ABD1KR39-F1
#
_entry.id   AF-A0ABD1KR39-F1
#
_cell.length_a   1.000
_cell.length_b   1.000
_cell.length_c   1.000
_cell.angle_alpha   90.00
_cell.angle_beta   90.00
_cell.angle_gamma   90.00
#
_symmetry.space_group_name_H-M   'P 1'
#
loop_
_entity.id
_entity.type
_entity.pdbx_description
1 polymer ?
#
loop_
_entity_poly.entity_id
_entity_poly.type
_entity_poly.pdbx_seq_one_letter_code
_entity_poly.pdbx_strand_id
1 'polypeptide(L)'
;MWGYITYLCFLVYRVLCSIFYSIIYNINVIGTTGDSIMEAQLKRELGTSMLKATGHSGGGCISEGQSYDTDNGRVFVKINHKSEALRMFRGEMASLEAILQTNTVKVPKPVKVIELERTGSVFVMEHVDMKGLSKFSTQLGEQLADLHLHNQKQRERHSREQQTVGKGSGQSEVPVIDKFGFDVPTCCGYLPQNNDWQEDWVSFYAQQRLGHQLSLVEKSYGDREAQELWSHLQLKIPQLFADVTVVPALLHGDLWGGNVSECSDGPVIFDPASFYGHSEYELGIAGMFGGFNKSFYTAYHGRIPKGPGFDKRQQLYQLFHYLNHWNHFGGGYRGSSIRIMKDLVK
;
A
#
# COMPACT_ATOMS: atom_id res chain seq x y z
N MET A 1 -19.57 -16.26 -12.53
CA MET A 1 -18.74 -17.18 -13.34
C MET A 1 -17.43 -16.54 -13.82
N TRP A 2 -17.39 -15.23 -14.14
CA TRP A 2 -16.15 -14.52 -14.51
C TRP A 2 -15.14 -14.31 -13.37
N GLY A 3 -15.59 -14.13 -12.12
CA GLY A 3 -14.69 -13.94 -10.96
C GLY A 3 -13.92 -15.19 -10.52
N TYR A 4 -14.40 -16.40 -10.87
CA TYR A 4 -13.70 -17.65 -10.57
C TYR A 4 -12.56 -17.92 -11.56
N ILE A 5 -12.69 -17.45 -12.81
CA ILE A 5 -11.69 -17.64 -13.87
C ILE A 5 -10.51 -16.69 -13.67
N THR A 6 -10.73 -15.45 -13.21
CA THR A 6 -9.64 -14.53 -12.83
C THR A 6 -8.91 -14.99 -11.56
N TYR A 7 -9.63 -15.53 -10.56
CA TYR A 7 -9.02 -16.11 -9.37
C TYR A 7 -8.19 -17.36 -9.71
N LEU A 8 -8.69 -18.23 -10.60
CA LEU A 8 -7.92 -19.37 -11.10
C LEU A 8 -6.72 -18.92 -11.93
N CYS A 9 -6.82 -17.91 -12.80
CA CYS A 9 -5.65 -17.38 -13.51
C CYS A 9 -4.60 -16.82 -12.56
N PHE A 10 -5.00 -16.16 -11.45
CA PHE A 10 -4.06 -15.64 -10.45
C PHE A 10 -3.42 -16.74 -9.60
N LEU A 11 -4.19 -17.78 -9.23
CA LEU A 11 -3.69 -18.95 -8.50
C LEU A 11 -2.80 -19.84 -9.39
N VAL A 12 -3.19 -20.03 -10.65
CA VAL A 12 -2.43 -20.75 -11.67
C VAL A 12 -1.19 -19.95 -12.08
N TYR A 13 -1.20 -18.62 -12.04
CA TYR A 13 0.01 -17.80 -12.22
C TYR A 13 0.94 -17.90 -11.00
N ARG A 14 0.41 -17.89 -9.76
CA ARG A 14 1.20 -18.20 -8.54
C ARG A 14 1.84 -19.58 -8.61
N VAL A 15 1.10 -20.59 -9.06
CA VAL A 15 1.58 -21.98 -9.15
C VAL A 15 2.51 -22.17 -10.34
N LEU A 16 2.23 -21.59 -11.52
CA LEU A 16 3.10 -21.71 -12.70
C LEU A 16 4.36 -20.85 -12.59
N CYS A 17 4.34 -19.65 -12.01
CA CYS A 17 5.56 -18.92 -11.69
C CYS A 17 6.37 -19.64 -10.62
N SER A 18 5.73 -20.21 -9.59
CA SER A 18 6.42 -21.00 -8.56
C SER A 18 7.01 -22.31 -9.11
N ILE A 19 6.35 -22.97 -10.07
CA ILE A 19 6.81 -24.24 -10.66
C ILE A 19 7.85 -24.01 -11.77
N PHE A 20 7.70 -23.01 -12.64
CA PHE A 20 8.71 -22.72 -13.67
C PHE A 20 10.02 -22.20 -13.06
N TYR A 21 9.99 -21.50 -11.91
CA TYR A 21 11.21 -21.12 -11.20
C TYR A 21 11.81 -22.26 -10.36
N SER A 22 10.98 -23.12 -9.74
CA SER A 22 11.47 -24.24 -8.94
C SER A 22 12.15 -25.34 -9.77
N ILE A 23 11.84 -25.44 -11.06
CA ILE A 23 12.50 -26.39 -11.98
C ILE A 23 13.86 -25.87 -12.50
N ILE A 24 14.13 -24.55 -12.46
CA ILE A 24 15.42 -23.99 -12.91
C ILE A 24 16.46 -23.87 -11.78
N TYR A 25 16.05 -23.87 -10.51
CA TYR A 25 16.96 -23.71 -9.35
C TYR A 25 16.96 -24.86 -8.35
N ASN A 26 16.71 -26.09 -8.80
CA ASN A 26 17.05 -27.30 -8.04
C ASN A 26 18.46 -27.80 -8.39
N ILE A 27 19.43 -26.88 -8.35
CA ILE A 27 20.85 -27.22 -8.31
C ILE A 27 21.37 -26.68 -6.99
N ASN A 28 21.81 -27.59 -6.13
CA ASN A 28 22.53 -27.32 -4.88
C ASN A 28 23.48 -26.12 -5.04
N VAL A 29 23.20 -24.99 -4.39
CA VAL A 29 24.13 -23.87 -4.34
C VAL A 29 24.80 -23.85 -2.97
N ILE A 30 26.00 -24.42 -2.95
CA ILE A 30 27.06 -24.12 -2.00
C ILE A 30 27.21 -22.59 -1.97
N GLY A 31 27.13 -21.99 -0.77
CA GLY A 31 27.06 -20.55 -0.54
C GLY A 31 28.00 -19.75 -1.42
N THR A 32 27.43 -18.83 -2.20
CA THR A 32 28.20 -17.93 -3.05
C THR A 32 28.78 -16.78 -2.21
N THR A 33 29.88 -16.19 -2.67
CA THR A 33 30.52 -15.04 -2.03
C THR A 33 29.61 -13.80 -1.89
N GLY A 34 28.48 -13.75 -2.60
CA GLY A 34 27.48 -12.67 -2.47
C GLY A 34 26.64 -12.78 -1.20
N ASP A 35 26.23 -13.99 -0.83
CA ASP A 35 25.38 -14.23 0.34
C ASP A 35 26.15 -13.96 1.65
N SER A 36 27.44 -14.28 1.67
CA SER A 36 28.30 -14.05 2.83
C SER A 36 28.57 -12.56 3.10
N ILE A 37 28.65 -11.72 2.05
CA ILE A 37 28.81 -10.27 2.19
C ILE A 37 27.53 -9.64 2.73
N MET A 38 26.37 -10.02 2.19
CA MET A 38 25.08 -9.54 2.66
C MET A 38 24.84 -9.93 4.12
N GLU A 39 25.11 -11.18 4.49
CA GLU A 39 25.00 -11.65 5.88
C GLU A 39 25.91 -10.84 6.81
N ALA A 40 27.17 -10.59 6.42
CA ALA A 40 28.11 -9.81 7.23
C ALA A 40 27.64 -8.35 7.40
N GLN A 41 27.10 -7.73 6.33
CA GLN A 41 26.53 -6.40 6.38
C GLN A 41 25.29 -6.35 7.29
N LEU A 42 24.36 -7.31 7.16
CA LEU A 42 23.17 -7.40 8.00
C LEU A 42 23.54 -7.56 9.48
N LYS A 43 24.49 -8.45 9.80
CA LYS A 43 25.00 -8.62 11.17
C LYS A 43 25.53 -7.32 11.75
N ARG A 44 26.35 -6.60 10.98
CA ARG A 44 26.91 -5.29 11.39
C ARG A 44 25.83 -4.24 11.59
N GLU A 45 24.91 -4.09 10.64
CA GLU A 45 23.88 -3.04 10.65
C GLU A 45 22.80 -3.27 11.71
N LEU A 46 22.52 -4.54 12.05
CA LEU A 46 21.56 -4.95 13.08
C LEU A 46 22.21 -5.19 14.46
N GLY A 47 23.55 -5.12 14.55
CA GLY A 47 24.27 -5.39 15.79
C GLY A 47 24.07 -6.81 16.33
N THR A 48 23.92 -7.79 15.44
CA THR A 48 23.72 -9.21 15.80
C THR A 48 24.95 -10.05 15.46
N SER A 49 25.25 -11.00 16.33
CA SER A 49 26.25 -12.05 16.10
C SER A 49 25.70 -13.23 15.27
N MET A 50 24.37 -13.42 15.28
CA MET A 50 23.67 -14.55 14.67
C MET A 50 22.68 -14.07 13.59
N LEU A 51 22.71 -14.73 12.42
CA LEU A 51 21.70 -14.54 11.39
C LEU A 51 21.42 -15.90 10.76
N LYS A 52 20.36 -16.58 11.20
CA LYS A 52 20.01 -17.93 10.73
C LYS A 52 18.69 -17.91 9.97
N ALA A 53 18.74 -18.26 8.69
CA ALA A 53 17.55 -18.42 7.87
C ALA A 53 16.60 -19.48 8.46
N THR A 54 15.32 -19.14 8.59
CA THR A 54 14.29 -20.00 9.21
C THR A 54 13.57 -20.90 8.20
N GLY A 55 13.96 -20.87 6.92
CA GLY A 55 13.30 -21.60 5.82
C GLY A 55 11.95 -21.04 5.38
N HIS A 56 11.41 -20.03 6.09
CA HIS A 56 10.19 -19.32 5.70
C HIS A 56 10.56 -18.21 4.71
N SER A 57 10.33 -18.46 3.42
CA SER A 57 10.37 -17.44 2.37
C SER A 57 8.96 -16.89 2.12
N GLY A 58 8.84 -15.57 2.16
CA GLY A 58 7.65 -14.84 1.76
C GLY A 58 7.97 -14.04 0.52
N GLY A 59 7.63 -14.55 -0.67
CA GLY A 59 7.86 -13.82 -1.92
C GLY A 59 6.71 -12.87 -2.25
N GLY A 60 6.99 -11.57 -2.28
CA GLY A 60 6.14 -10.61 -2.98
C GLY A 60 6.39 -10.68 -4.49
N CYS A 61 5.52 -10.09 -5.31
CA CYS A 61 5.71 -10.07 -6.77
C CYS A 61 6.98 -9.33 -7.23
N ILE A 62 7.61 -8.55 -6.34
CA ILE A 62 8.69 -7.60 -6.64
C ILE A 62 9.96 -7.87 -5.82
N SER A 63 9.85 -8.44 -4.62
CA SER A 63 10.98 -8.60 -3.69
C SER A 63 10.94 -9.96 -3.01
N GLU A 64 12.13 -10.47 -2.74
CA GLU A 64 12.33 -11.73 -2.03
C GLU A 64 12.28 -11.45 -0.53
N GLY A 65 11.40 -12.14 0.20
CA GLY A 65 11.31 -12.02 1.64
C GLY A 65 11.81 -13.27 2.34
N GLN A 66 12.61 -13.10 3.39
CA GLN A 66 13.15 -14.19 4.18
C GLN A 66 13.16 -13.82 5.67
N SER A 67 12.80 -14.78 6.52
CA SER A 67 12.85 -14.59 7.98
C SER A 67 14.14 -15.17 8.56
N TYR A 68 14.78 -14.41 9.46
CA TYR A 68 16.03 -14.78 10.11
C TYR A 68 15.91 -14.73 11.63
N ASP A 69 16.38 -15.77 12.30
CA ASP A 69 16.62 -15.76 13.74
C ASP A 69 17.92 -14.97 14.04
N THR A 70 17.83 -13.99 14.94
CA THR A 70 18.98 -13.23 15.46
C THR A 70 19.10 -13.40 16.97
N ASP A 71 20.20 -12.94 17.57
CA ASP A 71 20.34 -12.90 19.03
C ASP A 71 19.36 -11.92 19.70
N ASN A 72 18.83 -10.96 18.95
CA ASN A 72 17.88 -9.95 19.40
C ASN A 72 16.42 -10.25 19.02
N GLY A 73 16.13 -11.48 18.57
CA GLY A 73 14.80 -11.90 18.13
C GLY A 73 14.71 -12.13 16.61
N ARG A 74 13.55 -12.58 16.15
CA ARG A 74 13.33 -12.89 14.73
C ARG A 74 12.98 -11.65 13.93
N VAL A 75 13.59 -11.50 12.76
CA VAL A 75 13.33 -10.41 11.81
C VAL A 75 12.87 -10.94 10.47
N PHE A 76 12.07 -10.15 9.77
CA PHE A 76 11.73 -10.35 8.36
C PHE A 76 12.54 -9.38 7.50
N VAL A 77 13.10 -9.90 6.41
CA VAL A 77 14.04 -9.18 5.55
C VAL A 77 13.56 -9.26 4.12
N LYS A 78 13.24 -8.12 3.51
CA LYS A 78 12.97 -7.98 2.08
C LYS A 78 14.23 -7.61 1.34
N ILE A 79 14.53 -8.30 0.25
CA ILE A 79 15.72 -8.11 -0.58
C ILE A 79 15.28 -7.79 -2.00
N ASN A 80 15.91 -6.78 -2.61
CA ASN A 80 15.69 -6.44 -4.00
C ASN A 80 16.96 -5.86 -4.62
N HIS A 81 17.41 -6.47 -5.72
CA HIS A 81 18.68 -6.14 -6.39
C HIS A 81 18.59 -4.97 -7.38
N LYS A 82 17.40 -4.41 -7.63
CA LYS A 82 17.21 -3.29 -8.55
C LYS A 82 17.64 -1.96 -7.93
N SER A 83 18.09 -1.01 -8.75
CA SER A 83 18.51 0.34 -8.34
C SER A 83 17.40 1.13 -7.67
N GLU A 84 16.15 0.88 -8.01
CA GLU A 84 14.99 1.61 -7.49
C GLU A 84 14.54 1.09 -6.11
N ALA A 85 15.08 -0.05 -5.66
CA ALA A 85 14.71 -0.69 -4.40
C ALA A 85 14.89 0.22 -3.20
N LEU A 86 15.97 1.01 -3.16
CA LEU A 86 16.26 1.91 -2.04
C LEU A 86 15.13 2.90 -1.80
N ARG A 87 14.62 3.54 -2.88
CA ARG A 87 13.51 4.47 -2.80
C ARG A 87 12.23 3.75 -2.36
N MET A 88 11.95 2.59 -2.94
CA MET A 88 10.77 1.78 -2.60
C MET A 88 10.75 1.42 -1.12
N PHE A 89 11.86 0.89 -0.60
CA PHE A 89 11.95 0.50 0.81
C PHE A 89 11.96 1.69 1.77
N ARG A 90 12.55 2.83 1.41
CA ARG A 90 12.42 4.07 2.21
C ARG A 90 10.98 4.55 2.30
N GLY A 91 10.25 4.52 1.18
CA GLY A 91 8.83 4.85 1.15
C GLY A 91 7.98 3.89 1.99
N GLU A 92 8.25 2.59 1.90
CA GLU A 92 7.56 1.57 2.70
C GLU A 92 7.86 1.71 4.20
N MET A 93 9.13 1.94 4.57
CA MET A 93 9.53 2.21 5.95
C MET A 93 8.81 3.42 6.54
N ALA A 94 8.83 4.57 5.85
CA ALA A 94 8.14 5.78 6.28
C ALA A 94 6.61 5.58 6.40
N SER A 95 6.04 4.77 5.50
CA SER A 95 4.61 4.42 5.55
C SER A 95 4.27 3.58 6.78
N LEU A 96 5.07 2.56 7.10
CA LEU A 96 4.91 1.73 8.29
C LEU A 96 5.10 2.55 9.58
N GLU A 97 6.09 3.44 9.62
CA GLU A 97 6.31 4.36 10.75
C GLU A 97 5.09 5.28 10.96
N ALA A 98 4.57 5.89 9.89
CA ALA A 98 3.40 6.76 9.98
C ALA A 98 2.17 6.02 10.51
N ILE A 99 1.90 4.80 10.02
CA ILE A 99 0.76 4.00 10.51
C ILE A 99 0.98 3.59 11.97
N LEU A 100 2.20 3.16 12.33
CA LEU A 100 2.54 2.74 13.69
C LEU A 100 2.32 3.87 14.71
N GLN A 101 2.69 5.11 14.37
CA GLN A 101 2.50 6.29 15.22
C GLN A 101 1.02 6.57 15.55
N THR A 102 0.08 6.12 14.71
CA THR A 102 -1.36 6.34 14.96
C THR A 102 -1.92 5.46 16.07
N ASN A 103 -1.25 4.33 16.39
CA ASN A 103 -1.73 3.31 17.34
C ASN A 103 -3.16 2.79 17.02
N THR A 104 -3.51 2.66 15.74
CA THR A 104 -4.87 2.25 15.30
C THR A 104 -4.96 0.81 14.82
N VAL A 105 -4.10 0.43 13.87
CA VAL A 105 -4.03 -0.90 13.26
C VAL A 105 -2.61 -1.43 13.34
N LYS A 106 -2.45 -2.74 13.52
CA LYS A 106 -1.13 -3.36 13.64
C LYS A 106 -0.44 -3.41 12.27
N VAL A 107 0.84 -3.06 12.28
CA VAL A 107 1.78 -3.21 11.15
C VAL A 107 3.08 -3.84 11.66
N PRO A 108 3.85 -4.56 10.82
CA PRO A 108 5.20 -4.97 11.19
C PRO A 108 6.05 -3.75 11.55
N LYS A 109 6.71 -3.76 12.72
CA LYS A 109 7.56 -2.63 13.11
C LYS A 109 8.77 -2.53 12.16
N PRO A 110 8.96 -1.39 11.47
CA PRO A 110 10.12 -1.20 10.62
C PRO A 110 11.39 -1.12 11.48
N VAL A 111 12.49 -1.71 11.01
CA VAL A 111 13.79 -1.68 11.71
C VAL A 111 14.79 -0.83 10.94
N LYS A 112 15.07 -1.17 9.68
CA LYS A 112 16.10 -0.47 8.90
C LYS A 112 16.03 -0.75 7.41
N VAL A 113 16.33 0.26 6.60
CA VAL A 113 16.66 0.11 5.17
C VAL A 113 18.17 0.20 4.99
N ILE A 114 18.74 -0.76 4.28
CA ILE A 114 20.18 -0.92 4.06
C ILE A 114 20.44 -0.94 2.55
N GLU A 115 21.30 -0.05 2.07
CA GLU A 115 21.84 -0.11 0.72
C GLU A 115 22.97 -1.14 0.68
N LEU A 116 22.88 -2.13 -0.20
CA LEU A 116 23.87 -3.21 -0.27
C LEU A 116 25.14 -2.70 -0.94
N GLU A 117 26.32 -3.14 -0.44
CA GLU A 117 27.63 -2.72 -0.96
C GLU A 117 27.85 -3.02 -2.45
N ARG A 118 27.06 -3.91 -3.06
CA ARG A 118 27.10 -4.21 -4.49
C ARG A 118 25.91 -3.61 -5.22
N THR A 119 24.80 -4.36 -5.27
CA THR A 119 23.60 -3.97 -6.02
C THR A 119 22.35 -4.31 -5.23
N GLY A 120 21.49 -3.32 -5.09
CA GLY A 120 20.19 -3.47 -4.44
C GLY A 120 20.11 -2.87 -3.05
N SER A 121 19.03 -3.21 -2.39
CA SER A 121 18.75 -2.77 -1.03
C SER A 121 18.01 -3.85 -0.27
N VAL A 122 18.02 -3.70 1.05
CA VAL A 122 17.33 -4.58 1.98
C VAL A 122 16.47 -3.75 2.90
N PHE A 123 15.28 -4.27 3.23
CA PHE A 123 14.42 -3.71 4.25
C PHE A 123 14.16 -4.74 5.35
N VAL A 124 14.58 -4.40 6.56
CA VAL A 124 14.43 -5.22 7.76
C VAL A 124 13.27 -4.69 8.59
N MET A 125 12.42 -5.60 9.06
CA MET A 125 11.28 -5.32 9.93
C MET A 125 11.04 -6.46 10.92
N GLU A 126 10.15 -6.24 11.89
CA GLU A 126 9.63 -7.27 12.78
C GLU A 126 9.08 -8.46 12.00
N HIS A 127 9.47 -9.66 12.41
CA HIS A 127 8.78 -10.87 11.96
C HIS A 127 7.46 -11.03 12.70
N VAL A 128 6.37 -11.18 11.96
CA VAL A 128 5.04 -11.44 12.52
C VAL A 128 4.55 -12.79 12.04
N ASP A 129 4.13 -13.65 12.97
CA ASP A 129 3.51 -14.93 12.65
C ASP A 129 2.07 -14.71 12.15
N MET A 130 1.93 -14.66 10.83
CA MET A 130 0.70 -14.33 10.14
C MET A 130 -0.02 -15.57 9.61
N LYS A 131 -1.36 -15.49 9.57
CA LYS A 131 -2.25 -16.38 8.82
C LYS A 131 -3.26 -15.53 8.06
N GLY A 132 -3.92 -16.13 7.06
CA GLY A 132 -4.94 -15.44 6.28
C GLY A 132 -6.05 -14.85 7.16
N LEU A 133 -6.45 -13.62 6.86
CA LEU A 133 -7.51 -12.91 7.58
C LEU A 133 -8.80 -13.75 7.61
N SER A 134 -9.34 -14.00 8.81
CA SER A 134 -10.53 -14.81 9.00
C SER A 134 -11.42 -14.28 10.13
N LYS A 135 -10.96 -14.34 11.38
CA LYS A 135 -11.74 -14.01 12.58
C LYS A 135 -11.81 -12.51 12.82
N PHE A 136 -10.80 -11.78 12.33
CA PHE A 136 -10.62 -10.38 12.65
C PHE A 136 -11.11 -9.40 11.57
N SER A 137 -11.93 -9.85 10.60
CA SER A 137 -12.43 -8.96 9.53
C SER A 137 -13.24 -7.77 10.05
N THR A 138 -14.09 -7.96 11.08
CA THR A 138 -14.85 -6.86 11.71
C THR A 138 -13.89 -5.88 12.39
N GLN A 139 -12.96 -6.38 13.21
CA GLN A 139 -11.96 -5.56 13.90
C GLN A 139 -11.10 -4.77 12.92
N LEU A 140 -10.70 -5.36 11.79
CA LEU A 140 -9.96 -4.66 10.76
C LEU A 140 -10.75 -3.49 10.17
N GLY A 141 -12.06 -3.68 9.93
CA GLY A 141 -12.91 -2.59 9.42
C GLY A 141 -13.00 -1.42 10.40
N GLU A 142 -13.09 -1.71 11.69
CA GLU A 142 -13.08 -0.69 12.73
C GLU A 142 -11.73 0.03 12.84
N GLN A 143 -10.63 -0.73 12.89
CA GLN A 143 -9.28 -0.18 13.03
C GLN A 143 -8.85 0.64 11.81
N LEU A 144 -9.22 0.21 10.60
CA LEU A 144 -8.96 0.99 9.38
C LEU A 144 -9.76 2.30 9.36
N ALA A 145 -11.02 2.29 9.81
CA ALA A 145 -11.77 3.52 9.97
C ALA A 145 -11.14 4.44 11.03
N ASP A 146 -10.61 3.88 12.12
CA ASP A 146 -9.89 4.66 13.13
C ASP A 146 -8.58 5.25 12.60
N LEU A 147 -7.84 4.53 11.74
CA LEU A 147 -6.69 5.05 11.01
C LEU A 147 -7.08 6.28 10.17
N HIS A 148 -8.14 6.15 9.37
CA HIS A 148 -8.60 7.23 8.49
C HIS A 148 -9.16 8.43 9.26
N LEU A 149 -9.75 8.21 10.43
CA LEU A 149 -10.25 9.28 11.31
C LEU A 149 -9.16 9.90 12.19
N HIS A 150 -7.96 9.31 12.27
CA HIS A 150 -6.91 9.72 13.20
C HIS A 150 -6.57 11.21 13.07
N ASN A 151 -6.24 11.66 11.86
CA ASN A 151 -5.86 13.05 11.59
C ASN A 151 -7.00 14.04 11.90
N GLN A 152 -8.24 13.69 11.56
CA GLN A 152 -9.41 14.50 11.90
C GLN A 152 -9.59 14.62 13.42
N LYS A 153 -9.50 13.50 14.16
CA LYS A 153 -9.60 13.49 15.63
C LYS A 153 -8.49 14.34 16.27
N GLN A 154 -7.27 14.32 15.72
CA GLN A 154 -6.19 15.20 16.17
C GLN A 154 -6.54 16.68 15.96
N ARG A 155 -7.03 17.06 14.78
CA ARG A 155 -7.48 18.43 14.50
C ARG A 155 -8.55 18.91 15.49
N GLU A 156 -9.55 18.08 15.74
CA GLU A 156 -10.63 18.39 16.71
C GLU A 156 -10.08 18.55 18.13
N ARG A 157 -9.13 17.71 18.54
CA ARG A 157 -8.46 17.81 19.84
C ARG A 157 -7.66 19.09 19.97
N HIS A 158 -6.81 19.41 18.99
CA HIS A 158 -6.02 20.64 18.96
C HIS A 158 -6.92 21.90 19.02
N SER A 159 -8.05 21.89 18.29
CA SER A 159 -9.02 23.00 18.33
C SER A 159 -9.64 23.19 19.72
N ARG A 160 -10.00 22.09 20.41
CA ARG A 160 -10.55 22.15 21.78
C ARG A 160 -9.51 22.64 22.80
N GLU A 161 -8.27 22.14 22.71
CA GLU A 161 -7.17 22.53 23.61
C GLU A 161 -6.83 24.02 23.48
N GLN A 162 -6.86 24.57 22.25
CA GLN A 162 -6.67 26.01 21.99
C GLN A 162 -7.81 26.89 22.54
N GLN A 163 -9.02 26.34 22.70
CA GLN A 163 -10.19 27.04 23.23
C GLN A 163 -10.27 27.03 24.77
N THR A 164 -9.53 26.14 25.44
CA THR A 164 -9.47 26.08 26.91
C THR A 164 -8.33 26.93 27.47
N VAL A 165 -8.66 28.05 28.12
CA VAL A 165 -7.67 28.88 28.84
C VAL A 165 -7.24 28.16 30.12
N GLY A 166 -6.00 27.67 30.13
CA GLY A 166 -5.34 27.15 31.33
C GLY A 166 -5.37 25.63 31.47
N LYS A 167 -4.51 24.93 30.73
CA LYS A 167 -3.77 23.74 31.21
C LYS A 167 -2.79 23.24 30.14
N GLY A 168 -1.52 23.19 30.52
CA GLY A 168 -0.51 22.22 30.10
C GLY A 168 -0.18 22.13 28.61
N SER A 169 1.06 22.47 28.27
CA SER A 169 1.74 22.15 27.01
C SER A 169 1.91 20.64 26.79
N GLY A 170 0.83 19.87 26.83
CA GLY A 170 0.79 18.49 26.35
C GLY A 170 0.55 18.50 24.85
N GLN A 171 1.49 19.05 24.08
CA GLN A 171 1.45 18.96 22.62
C GLN A 171 1.30 17.48 22.25
N SER A 172 0.23 17.13 21.53
CA SER A 172 0.20 15.88 20.79
C SER A 172 1.46 15.87 19.91
N GLU A 173 2.37 14.92 20.10
CA GLU A 173 3.67 14.89 19.40
C GLU A 173 3.51 14.74 17.88
N VAL A 174 2.34 14.29 17.42
CA VAL A 174 2.03 14.08 16.01
C VAL A 174 1.34 15.32 15.42
N PRO A 175 1.93 15.98 14.39
CA PRO A 175 1.35 17.17 13.78
C PRO A 175 0.06 16.87 13.00
N VAL A 176 -0.91 17.78 13.06
CA VAL A 176 -2.11 17.75 12.21
C VAL A 176 -1.71 18.04 10.77
N ILE A 177 -2.20 17.23 9.83
CA ILE A 177 -1.92 17.37 8.40
C ILE A 177 -3.12 18.00 7.67
N ASP A 178 -2.90 19.17 7.08
CA ASP A 178 -3.94 19.93 6.37
C ASP A 178 -3.87 19.81 4.84
N LYS A 179 -2.85 19.12 4.32
CA LYS A 179 -2.60 18.93 2.88
C LYS A 179 -2.68 17.46 2.49
N PHE A 180 -2.83 17.19 1.19
CA PHE A 180 -2.77 15.86 0.59
C PHE A 180 -1.38 15.60 0.04
N GLY A 181 -0.84 14.40 0.26
CA GLY A 181 0.55 14.08 -0.08
C GLY A 181 1.25 13.27 1.00
N PHE A 182 2.57 13.20 0.91
CA PHE A 182 3.42 12.50 1.88
C PHE A 182 4.85 13.04 1.81
N ASP A 183 5.58 12.99 2.91
CA ASP A 183 6.92 13.60 2.99
C ASP A 183 7.96 12.90 2.12
N VAL A 184 7.73 11.64 1.77
CA VAL A 184 8.60 10.86 0.88
C VAL A 184 7.81 10.24 -0.27
N PRO A 185 8.44 10.02 -1.43
CA PRO A 185 7.84 9.22 -2.48
C PRO A 185 7.63 7.79 -1.99
N THR A 186 6.39 7.31 -2.05
CA THR A 186 6.03 5.91 -1.83
C THR A 186 5.84 5.21 -3.17
N CYS A 187 5.80 3.88 -3.20
CA CYS A 187 5.63 3.12 -4.44
C CYS A 187 4.40 2.22 -4.35
N CYS A 188 3.54 2.24 -5.37
CA CYS A 188 2.45 1.27 -5.51
C CYS A 188 2.90 0.19 -6.51
N GLY A 189 3.31 -0.96 -6.00
CA GLY A 189 4.22 -1.86 -6.72
C GLY A 189 5.62 -1.22 -6.84
N TYR A 190 6.23 -1.27 -8.01
CA TYR A 190 7.55 -0.63 -8.26
C TYR A 190 7.44 0.81 -8.80
N LEU A 191 6.23 1.29 -9.14
CA LEU A 191 6.03 2.62 -9.71
C LEU A 191 6.00 3.65 -8.58
N PRO A 192 6.90 4.65 -8.59
CA PRO A 192 6.90 5.72 -7.60
C PRO A 192 5.65 6.59 -7.76
N GLN A 193 5.06 6.98 -6.64
CA GLN A 193 3.96 7.93 -6.57
C GLN A 193 4.53 9.33 -6.36
N ASN A 194 4.02 10.32 -7.11
CA ASN A 194 4.26 11.72 -6.78
C ASN A 194 3.43 12.05 -5.53
N ASN A 195 4.10 12.43 -4.44
CA ASN A 195 3.49 12.73 -3.15
C ASN A 195 3.66 14.20 -2.76
N ASP A 196 4.08 15.06 -3.69
CA ASP A 196 4.24 16.49 -3.46
C ASP A 196 2.95 17.08 -2.87
N TRP A 197 3.09 17.75 -1.73
CA TRP A 197 1.97 18.28 -0.97
C TRP A 197 1.08 19.23 -1.78
N GLN A 198 -0.24 19.01 -1.71
CA GLN A 198 -1.29 19.80 -2.38
C GLN A 198 -2.40 20.16 -1.42
N GLU A 199 -3.03 21.32 -1.63
CA GLU A 199 -4.14 21.80 -0.80
C GLU A 199 -5.49 21.24 -1.25
N ASP A 200 -5.64 20.93 -2.53
CA ASP A 200 -6.87 20.44 -3.12
C ASP A 200 -6.77 18.97 -3.51
N TRP A 201 -7.68 18.15 -2.98
CA TRP A 201 -7.73 16.71 -3.26
C TRP A 201 -8.00 16.41 -4.73
N VAL A 202 -8.91 17.18 -5.35
CA VAL A 202 -9.34 16.93 -6.73
C VAL A 202 -8.15 17.10 -7.68
N SER A 203 -7.39 18.18 -7.51
CA SER A 203 -6.16 18.46 -8.25
C SER A 203 -5.08 17.41 -7.99
N PHE A 204 -4.83 17.08 -6.71
CA PHE A 204 -3.87 16.05 -6.32
C PHE A 204 -4.19 14.71 -7.00
N TYR A 205 -5.43 14.24 -6.89
CA TYR A 205 -5.83 12.94 -7.40
C TYR A 205 -5.90 12.91 -8.94
N ALA A 206 -6.43 13.95 -9.58
CA ALA A 206 -6.51 14.01 -11.04
C ALA A 206 -5.12 14.06 -11.69
N GLN A 207 -4.19 14.84 -11.14
CA GLN A 207 -2.89 15.08 -11.76
C GLN A 207 -1.84 14.05 -11.28
N GLN A 208 -1.65 13.93 -9.97
CA GLN A 208 -0.56 13.14 -9.39
C GLN A 208 -0.89 11.65 -9.23
N ARG A 209 -2.16 11.25 -9.40
CA ARG A 209 -2.56 9.83 -9.46
C ARG A 209 -2.97 9.45 -10.88
N LEU A 210 -4.19 9.78 -11.29
CA LEU A 210 -4.73 9.31 -12.58
C LEU A 210 -3.94 9.80 -13.79
N GLY A 211 -3.62 11.10 -13.84
CA GLY A 211 -2.85 11.70 -14.93
C GLY A 211 -1.47 11.07 -15.09
N HIS A 212 -0.79 10.80 -13.97
CA HIS A 212 0.49 10.08 -13.98
C HIS A 212 0.35 8.68 -14.59
N GLN A 213 -0.61 7.87 -14.13
CA GLN A 213 -0.84 6.52 -14.64
C GLN A 213 -1.18 6.51 -16.14
N LEU A 214 -1.98 7.47 -16.61
CA LEU A 214 -2.33 7.59 -18.02
C LEU A 214 -1.16 8.05 -18.88
N SER A 215 -0.29 8.93 -18.36
CA SER A 215 0.94 9.30 -19.07
C SER A 215 1.88 8.10 -19.27
N LEU A 216 1.92 7.17 -18.30
CA LEU A 216 2.68 5.93 -18.42
C LEU A 216 2.05 4.97 -19.45
N VAL A 217 0.72 4.87 -19.47
CA VAL A 217 -0.02 4.08 -20.46
C VAL A 217 0.24 4.64 -21.87
N GLU A 218 0.15 5.96 -22.05
CA GLU A 218 0.46 6.64 -23.31
C GLU A 218 1.89 6.34 -23.76
N LYS A 219 2.88 6.51 -22.88
CA LYS A 219 4.29 6.27 -23.19
C LYS A 219 4.56 4.81 -23.57
N SER A 220 3.90 3.87 -22.91
CA SER A 220 4.19 2.43 -23.06
C SER A 220 3.37 1.75 -24.15
N TYR A 221 2.13 2.20 -24.39
CA TYR A 221 1.17 1.56 -25.29
C TYR A 221 0.63 2.47 -26.40
N GLY A 222 0.73 3.80 -26.26
CA GLY A 222 0.16 4.75 -27.23
C GLY A 222 -1.36 4.61 -27.39
N ASP A 223 -2.07 4.29 -26.30
CA ASP A 223 -3.49 3.95 -26.35
C ASP A 223 -4.39 5.17 -26.60
N ARG A 224 -4.84 5.32 -27.85
CA ARG A 224 -5.65 6.48 -28.28
C ARG A 224 -7.00 6.57 -27.58
N GLU A 225 -7.65 5.45 -27.35
CA GLU A 225 -8.97 5.42 -26.69
C GLU A 225 -8.85 5.87 -25.22
N ALA A 226 -7.81 5.43 -24.51
CA ALA A 226 -7.52 5.90 -23.16
C ALA A 226 -7.24 7.41 -23.13
N GLN A 227 -6.45 7.93 -24.08
CA GLN A 227 -6.16 9.37 -24.19
C GLN A 227 -7.43 10.20 -24.43
N GLU A 228 -8.25 9.80 -25.40
CA GLU A 228 -9.52 10.46 -25.71
C GLU A 228 -10.46 10.45 -24.50
N LEU A 229 -10.67 9.30 -23.86
CA LEU A 229 -11.50 9.21 -22.66
C LEU A 229 -10.95 10.03 -21.50
N TRP A 230 -9.62 10.11 -21.34
CA TRP A 230 -8.99 10.91 -20.30
C TRP A 230 -9.33 12.39 -20.43
N SER A 231 -9.21 12.95 -21.64
CA SER A 231 -9.56 14.36 -21.91
C SER A 231 -10.99 14.73 -21.49
N HIS A 232 -11.93 13.80 -21.64
CA HIS A 232 -13.32 13.99 -21.21
C HIS A 232 -13.47 13.79 -19.69
N LEU A 233 -12.83 12.75 -19.16
CA LEU A 233 -12.94 12.39 -17.74
C LEU A 233 -12.36 13.47 -16.83
N GLN A 234 -11.25 14.12 -17.21
CA GLN A 234 -10.66 15.23 -16.45
C GLN A 234 -11.67 16.35 -16.15
N LEU A 235 -12.57 16.65 -17.09
CA LEU A 235 -13.60 17.68 -16.92
C LEU A 235 -14.74 17.23 -15.99
N LYS A 236 -14.94 15.92 -15.83
CA LYS A 236 -15.98 15.32 -14.99
C LYS A 236 -15.53 15.08 -13.56
N ILE A 237 -14.24 14.84 -13.32
CA ILE A 237 -13.71 14.53 -11.98
C ILE A 237 -14.17 15.55 -10.92
N PRO A 238 -14.08 16.88 -11.11
CA PRO A 238 -14.52 17.84 -10.09
C PRO A 238 -16.00 17.67 -9.69
N GLN A 239 -16.86 17.30 -10.63
CA GLN A 239 -18.29 17.11 -10.38
C GLN A 239 -18.58 15.91 -9.47
N LEU A 240 -17.69 14.91 -9.43
CA LEU A 240 -17.81 13.73 -8.56
C LEU A 240 -17.57 14.06 -7.07
N PHE A 241 -17.00 15.23 -6.79
CA PHE A 241 -16.66 15.69 -5.44
C PHE A 241 -17.44 16.94 -5.00
N ALA A 242 -18.36 17.47 -5.84
CA ALA A 242 -19.05 18.74 -5.57
C ALA A 242 -19.83 18.76 -4.24
N ASP A 243 -20.41 17.62 -3.85
CA ASP A 243 -21.25 17.50 -2.65
C ASP A 243 -20.50 16.90 -1.45
N VAL A 244 -19.16 16.85 -1.49
CA VAL A 244 -18.35 16.21 -0.43
C VAL A 244 -17.15 17.06 -0.06
N THR A 245 -17.00 17.31 1.23
CA THR A 245 -15.75 17.87 1.79
C THR A 245 -14.78 16.73 2.03
N VAL A 246 -13.66 16.74 1.31
CA VAL A 246 -12.57 15.77 1.50
C VAL A 246 -11.59 16.32 2.52
N VAL A 247 -11.25 15.52 3.53
CA VAL A 247 -10.20 15.82 4.51
C VAL A 247 -9.04 14.83 4.36
N PRO A 248 -7.79 15.24 4.63
CA PRO A 248 -6.65 14.34 4.54
C PRO A 248 -6.72 13.25 5.60
N ALA A 249 -6.79 12.00 5.16
CA ALA A 249 -6.71 10.79 5.98
C ALA A 249 -5.44 10.03 5.64
N LEU A 250 -4.72 9.52 6.63
CA LEU A 250 -3.57 8.64 6.37
C LEU A 250 -4.07 7.33 5.76
N LEU A 251 -3.64 7.02 4.55
CA LEU A 251 -4.02 5.81 3.83
C LEU A 251 -2.91 4.75 3.93
N HIS A 252 -3.29 3.48 3.90
CA HIS A 252 -2.35 2.39 3.58
C HIS A 252 -1.91 2.49 2.11
N GLY A 253 -2.82 2.83 1.20
CA GLY A 253 -2.51 3.18 -0.19
C GLY A 253 -2.47 2.02 -1.18
N ASP A 254 -2.35 0.78 -0.68
CA ASP A 254 -2.39 -0.47 -1.45
C ASP A 254 -3.07 -1.63 -0.68
N LEU A 255 -4.19 -1.38 0.01
CA LEU A 255 -4.80 -2.37 0.91
C LEU A 255 -5.70 -3.39 0.19
N TRP A 256 -5.11 -4.38 -0.48
CA TRP A 256 -5.83 -5.51 -1.06
C TRP A 256 -5.63 -6.80 -0.26
N GLY A 257 -6.34 -7.88 -0.64
CA GLY A 257 -6.30 -9.16 0.09
C GLY A 257 -4.90 -9.79 0.25
N GLY A 258 -3.91 -9.36 -0.56
CA GLY A 258 -2.52 -9.77 -0.43
C GLY A 258 -1.72 -9.02 0.65
N ASN A 259 -2.20 -7.86 1.10
CA ASN A 259 -1.53 -6.94 2.01
C ASN A 259 -2.21 -6.89 3.40
N VAL A 260 -2.93 -7.95 3.72
CA VAL A 260 -3.65 -8.11 4.99
C VAL A 260 -3.55 -9.54 5.48
N SER A 261 -3.40 -9.70 6.79
CA SER A 261 -3.42 -10.98 7.48
C SER A 261 -3.93 -10.79 8.90
N GLU A 262 -3.88 -11.85 9.70
CA GLU A 262 -4.10 -11.78 11.14
C GLU A 262 -3.01 -12.57 11.87
N CYS A 263 -2.68 -12.12 13.08
CA CYS A 263 -1.89 -12.88 14.05
C CYS A 263 -2.74 -13.20 15.28
N SER A 264 -2.13 -13.64 16.39
CA SER A 264 -2.85 -14.07 17.59
C SER A 264 -3.64 -12.96 18.28
N ASP A 265 -3.21 -11.70 18.13
CA ASP A 265 -3.74 -10.52 18.82
C ASP A 265 -4.59 -9.59 17.94
N GLY A 266 -4.74 -9.86 16.64
CA GLY A 266 -5.60 -9.05 15.78
C GLY A 266 -5.21 -9.08 14.29
N PRO A 267 -5.85 -8.21 13.49
CA PRO A 267 -5.51 -8.06 12.08
C PRO A 267 -4.20 -7.28 11.93
N VAL A 268 -3.46 -7.57 10.86
CA VAL A 268 -2.20 -6.91 10.51
C VAL A 268 -2.27 -6.49 9.05
N ILE A 269 -1.85 -5.26 8.76
CA ILE A 269 -1.67 -4.77 7.39
C ILE A 269 -0.18 -4.55 7.12
N PHE A 270 0.25 -4.75 5.88
CA PHE A 270 1.66 -4.71 5.49
C PHE A 270 1.79 -4.32 4.03
N ASP A 271 3.01 -3.97 3.62
CA ASP A 271 3.35 -3.47 2.28
C ASP A 271 2.59 -2.17 1.90
N PRO A 272 2.60 -1.13 2.76
CA PRO A 272 1.91 0.12 2.47
C PRO A 272 2.60 0.97 1.40
N ALA A 273 1.76 1.72 0.69
CA ALA A 273 2.14 2.77 -0.25
C ALA A 273 1.51 4.11 0.20
N SER A 274 1.78 4.50 1.45
CA SER A 274 1.00 5.51 2.16
C SER A 274 1.10 6.92 1.57
N PHE A 275 0.03 7.66 1.78
CA PHE A 275 -0.07 9.12 1.62
C PHE A 275 -1.32 9.61 2.35
N TYR A 276 -1.41 10.91 2.60
CA TYR A 276 -2.62 11.57 3.08
C TYR A 276 -3.55 11.85 1.90
N GLY A 277 -4.73 11.25 1.92
CA GLY A 277 -5.71 11.31 0.84
C GLY A 277 -7.15 11.20 1.31
N HIS A 278 -8.08 11.09 0.36
CA HIS A 278 -9.47 10.80 0.69
C HIS A 278 -9.62 9.36 1.18
N SER A 279 -10.24 9.15 2.34
CA SER A 279 -10.44 7.83 2.95
C SER A 279 -11.17 6.81 2.04
N GLU A 280 -12.04 7.28 1.15
CA GLU A 280 -12.71 6.41 0.17
C GLU A 280 -11.74 5.77 -0.84
N TYR A 281 -10.54 6.33 -1.06
CA TYR A 281 -9.53 5.77 -1.96
C TYR A 281 -9.17 4.32 -1.60
N GLU A 282 -8.96 4.04 -0.30
CA GLU A 282 -8.52 2.73 0.19
C GLU A 282 -9.52 1.62 -0.17
N LEU A 283 -10.81 1.94 -0.14
CA LEU A 283 -11.87 0.99 -0.44
C LEU A 283 -11.91 0.61 -1.93
N GLY A 284 -11.27 1.39 -2.80
CA GLY A 284 -11.16 1.13 -4.22
C GLY A 284 -10.48 -0.21 -4.48
N ILE A 285 -9.24 -0.38 -4.00
CA ILE A 285 -8.49 -1.63 -4.18
C ILE A 285 -8.99 -2.78 -3.30
N ALA A 286 -9.48 -2.48 -2.09
CA ALA A 286 -9.99 -3.49 -1.18
C ALA A 286 -11.13 -4.33 -1.81
N GLY A 287 -11.93 -3.72 -2.69
CA GLY A 287 -13.02 -4.41 -3.39
C GLY A 287 -12.60 -5.21 -4.63
N MET A 288 -11.38 -5.08 -5.15
CA MET A 288 -11.01 -5.57 -6.49
C MET A 288 -10.59 -7.04 -6.54
N PHE A 289 -9.86 -7.52 -5.54
CA PHE A 289 -9.18 -8.83 -5.59
C PHE A 289 -9.65 -9.82 -4.51
N GLY A 290 -10.78 -9.53 -3.87
CA GLY A 290 -11.28 -10.29 -2.72
C GLY A 290 -10.43 -10.07 -1.46
N GLY A 291 -10.68 -10.88 -0.43
CA GLY A 291 -10.01 -10.76 0.88
C GLY A 291 -10.80 -9.99 1.93
N PHE A 292 -11.76 -9.15 1.52
CA PHE A 292 -12.63 -8.39 2.43
C PHE A 292 -14.06 -8.86 2.32
N ASN A 293 -14.67 -9.22 3.45
CA ASN A 293 -16.05 -9.70 3.52
C ASN A 293 -17.01 -8.61 3.98
N LYS A 294 -18.32 -8.90 3.97
CA LYS A 294 -19.37 -7.96 4.38
C LYS A 294 -19.16 -7.38 5.78
N SER A 295 -18.63 -8.17 6.72
CA SER A 295 -18.44 -7.72 8.10
C SER A 295 -17.39 -6.60 8.20
N PHE A 296 -16.33 -6.64 7.38
CA PHE A 296 -15.35 -5.56 7.28
C PHE A 296 -16.01 -4.25 6.82
N TYR A 297 -16.75 -4.30 5.70
CA TYR A 297 -17.39 -3.10 5.15
C TYR A 297 -18.49 -2.54 6.07
N THR A 298 -19.26 -3.42 6.72
CA THR A 298 -20.27 -2.99 7.70
C THR A 298 -19.62 -2.30 8.89
N ALA A 299 -18.52 -2.84 9.42
CA ALA A 299 -17.81 -2.24 10.54
C ALA A 299 -17.18 -0.89 10.16
N TYR A 300 -16.51 -0.82 9.01
CA TYR A 300 -15.90 0.42 8.50
C TYR A 300 -16.97 1.51 8.30
N HIS A 301 -18.06 1.20 7.58
CA HIS A 301 -19.12 2.17 7.30
C HIS A 301 -20.00 2.51 8.51
N GLY A 302 -19.96 1.70 9.57
CA GLY A 302 -20.53 2.06 10.87
C GLY A 302 -19.81 3.25 11.52
N ARG A 303 -18.52 3.47 11.19
CA ARG A 303 -17.71 4.60 11.68
C ARG A 303 -17.59 5.73 10.66
N ILE A 304 -17.46 5.40 9.37
CA ILE A 304 -17.38 6.37 8.26
C ILE A 304 -18.52 6.08 7.26
N PRO A 305 -19.69 6.71 7.44
CA PRO A 305 -20.83 6.53 6.54
C PRO A 305 -20.50 6.90 5.09
N LYS A 306 -21.14 6.22 4.14
CA LYS A 306 -20.99 6.55 2.71
C LYS A 306 -21.57 7.93 2.42
N GLY A 307 -20.76 8.83 1.86
CA GLY A 307 -21.23 10.14 1.40
C GLY A 307 -22.05 10.04 0.10
N PRO A 308 -22.79 11.10 -0.26
CA PRO A 308 -23.43 11.21 -1.57
C PRO A 308 -22.43 10.99 -2.71
N GLY A 309 -22.80 10.22 -3.73
CA GLY A 309 -21.91 9.93 -4.88
C GLY A 309 -20.80 8.89 -4.63
N PHE A 310 -20.78 8.23 -3.46
CA PHE A 310 -19.76 7.24 -3.08
C PHE A 310 -19.50 6.19 -4.16
N ASP A 311 -20.55 5.57 -4.74
CA ASP A 311 -20.36 4.47 -5.68
C ASP A 311 -19.65 4.90 -6.98
N LYS A 312 -19.91 6.12 -7.49
CA LYS A 312 -19.18 6.65 -8.65
C LYS A 312 -17.73 6.98 -8.30
N ARG A 313 -17.47 7.54 -7.10
CA ARG A 313 -16.09 7.78 -6.63
C ARG A 313 -15.33 6.48 -6.41
N GLN A 314 -15.99 5.42 -5.94
CA GLN A 314 -15.36 4.10 -5.85
C GLN A 314 -14.90 3.58 -7.22
N GLN A 315 -15.73 3.73 -8.26
CA GLN A 315 -15.29 3.38 -9.62
C GLN A 315 -14.07 4.20 -10.06
N LEU A 316 -14.05 5.50 -9.72
CA LEU A 316 -12.91 6.37 -9.99
C LEU A 316 -11.63 5.94 -9.24
N TYR A 317 -11.75 5.45 -8.00
CA TYR A 317 -10.62 4.90 -7.24
C TYR A 317 -10.14 3.56 -7.77
N GLN A 318 -11.07 2.67 -8.16
CA GLN A 318 -10.74 1.43 -8.84
C GLN A 318 -9.99 1.68 -10.16
N LEU A 319 -10.36 2.72 -10.91
CA LEU A 319 -9.67 3.08 -12.15
C LEU A 319 -8.18 3.29 -11.93
N PHE A 320 -7.76 3.97 -10.86
CA PHE A 320 -6.35 4.15 -10.55
C PHE A 320 -5.63 2.80 -10.44
N HIS A 321 -6.17 1.86 -9.68
CA HIS A 321 -5.55 0.56 -9.49
C HIS A 321 -5.55 -0.29 -10.76
N TYR A 322 -6.60 -0.22 -11.59
CA TYR A 322 -6.62 -0.89 -12.89
C TYR A 322 -5.58 -0.30 -13.86
N LEU A 323 -5.40 1.02 -13.90
CA LEU A 323 -4.33 1.66 -14.68
C LEU A 323 -2.95 1.27 -14.15
N ASN A 324 -2.77 1.26 -12.83
CA ASN A 324 -1.53 0.79 -12.19
C ASN A 324 -1.22 -0.66 -12.58
N HIS A 325 -2.21 -1.55 -12.53
CA HIS A 325 -2.05 -2.94 -12.95
C HIS A 325 -1.78 -3.08 -14.44
N TRP A 326 -2.37 -2.24 -15.29
CA TRP A 326 -2.03 -2.20 -16.71
C TRP A 326 -0.56 -1.84 -16.91
N ASN A 327 -0.07 -0.80 -16.24
CA ASN A 327 1.34 -0.40 -16.33
C ASN A 327 2.30 -1.47 -15.76
N HIS A 328 1.89 -2.22 -14.73
CA HIS A 328 2.72 -3.27 -14.13
C HIS A 328 2.73 -4.59 -14.89
N PHE A 329 1.57 -5.03 -15.37
CA PHE A 329 1.33 -6.42 -15.80
C PHE A 329 0.83 -6.53 -17.25
N GLY A 330 0.60 -5.41 -17.93
CA GLY A 330 0.27 -5.39 -19.36
C GLY A 330 -1.21 -5.30 -19.69
N GLY A 331 -1.49 -5.44 -20.99
CA GLY A 331 -2.79 -5.13 -21.60
C GLY A 331 -4.00 -5.92 -21.12
N GLY A 332 -3.82 -6.98 -20.30
CA GLY A 332 -4.93 -7.73 -19.71
C GLY A 332 -5.86 -6.86 -18.84
N TYR A 333 -5.36 -5.75 -18.31
CA TYR A 333 -6.13 -4.81 -17.48
C TYR A 333 -6.76 -3.65 -18.28
N ARG A 334 -6.38 -3.48 -19.56
CA ARG A 334 -6.91 -2.43 -20.45
C ARG A 334 -8.43 -2.41 -20.49
N GLY A 335 -9.05 -3.58 -20.70
CA GLY A 335 -10.50 -3.68 -20.88
C GLY A 335 -11.29 -3.14 -19.69
N SER A 336 -10.84 -3.45 -18.46
CA SER A 336 -11.43 -2.93 -17.24
C SER A 336 -11.23 -1.42 -17.10
N SER A 337 -10.02 -0.91 -17.35
CA SER A 337 -9.73 0.53 -17.31
C SER A 337 -10.62 1.32 -18.26
N ILE A 338 -10.66 0.92 -19.54
CA ILE A 338 -11.45 1.58 -20.58
C ILE A 338 -12.95 1.54 -20.26
N ARG A 339 -13.46 0.41 -19.75
CA ARG A 339 -14.85 0.28 -19.35
C ARG A 339 -15.22 1.29 -18.26
N ILE A 340 -14.40 1.38 -17.21
CA ILE A 340 -14.64 2.31 -16.10
C ILE A 340 -14.57 3.76 -16.61
N MET A 341 -13.59 4.10 -17.44
CA MET A 341 -13.49 5.44 -18.03
C MET A 341 -14.74 5.80 -18.84
N LYS A 342 -15.25 4.88 -19.68
CA LYS A 342 -16.50 5.08 -20.43
C LYS A 342 -17.71 5.30 -19.54
N ASP A 343 -17.81 4.55 -18.43
CA ASP A 343 -18.93 4.67 -17.51
C ASP A 343 -18.89 5.97 -16.70
N LEU A 344 -17.69 6.49 -16.40
CA LEU A 344 -17.51 7.74 -15.67
C LEU A 344 -17.65 9.01 -16.54
N VAL A 345 -17.44 8.89 -17.86
CA VAL A 345 -17.62 10.01 -18.80
C VAL A 345 -19.09 10.29 -19.11
N LYS A 346 -19.96 9.28 -18.99
CA LYS A 346 -21.42 9.42 -19.10
C LYS A 346 -21.97 10.26 -17.95
#